data_AF-A0A9D1VA52-F1
#
_entry.id   AF-A0A9D1VA52-F1
#
_cell.length_a   1.000
_cell.length_b   1.000
_cell.length_c   1.000
_cell.angle_alpha   90.00
_cell.angle_beta   90.00
_cell.angle_gamma   90.00
#
_symmetry.space_group_name_H-M   'P 1'
#
loop_
_entity.id
_entity.type
_entity.pdbx_description
1 polymer ?
#
loop_
_entity_poly.entity_id
_entity_poly.type
_entity_poly.pdbx_seq_one_letter_code
_entity_poly.pdbx_strand_id
1 'polypeptide(L)' 'MSKFFRSVFTSISNLKSELKKCSWPWESDPKVKGFKKYRELWGSTLMVLVAMLLLGAYVAFFDFVMAQVINAAINFLS' A
#
# COMPACT_ATOMS: atom_id res chain seq x y z
N MET A 1 -30.13 28.70 10.95
CA MET A 1 -29.91 27.24 10.71
C MET A 1 -29.94 26.82 9.24
N SER A 2 -30.81 27.39 8.38
CA SER A 2 -31.00 26.94 6.99
C SER A 2 -29.81 27.14 6.03
N LYS A 3 -28.97 28.15 6.24
CA LYS A 3 -27.76 28.42 5.41
C LYS A 3 -26.71 27.31 5.52
N PHE A 4 -26.56 26.73 6.71
CA PHE A 4 -25.62 25.64 6.97
C PHE A 4 -26.02 24.37 6.22
N PHE A 5 -27.30 23.98 6.30
CA PHE A 5 -27.82 22.81 5.58
C PHE A 5 -27.61 22.93 4.07
N ARG A 6 -27.90 24.08 3.47
CA ARG A 6 -27.65 24.29 2.04
C ARG A 6 -26.17 24.08 1.67
N SER A 7 -25.24 24.63 2.45
CA SER A 7 -23.81 24.45 2.21
C SER A 7 -23.38 22.99 2.31
N VAL A 8 -23.87 22.25 3.30
CA VAL A 8 -23.55 20.81 3.47
C VAL A 8 -24.09 20.00 2.29
N PHE A 9 -25.34 20.24 1.85
CA PHE A 9 -25.91 19.56 0.69
C PHE A 9 -25.15 19.87 -0.61
N THR A 10 -24.69 21.11 -0.80
CA THR A 10 -23.81 21.47 -1.94
C THR A 10 -22.46 20.75 -1.87
N SER A 11 -21.82 20.69 -0.70
CA SER A 11 -20.56 19.94 -0.54
C SER A 11 -20.72 18.45 -0.81
N ILE A 12 -21.84 17.83 -0.39
CA ILE A 12 -22.14 16.42 -0.69
C ILE A 12 -22.33 16.22 -2.20
N SER A 13 -22.98 17.15 -2.90
CA SER A 13 -23.13 17.06 -4.36
C SER A 13 -21.79 17.18 -5.10
N ASN A 14 -20.87 17.99 -4.59
CA ASN A 14 -19.51 18.13 -5.15
C ASN A 14 -18.65 16.90 -4.85
N LEU A 15 -18.72 16.36 -3.62
CA LEU A 15 -18.05 15.10 -3.27
C LEU A 15 -18.54 13.95 -4.15
N LYS A 16 -19.85 13.86 -4.41
CA LYS A 16 -20.41 12.84 -5.29
C LYS A 16 -19.90 12.96 -6.73
N SER A 17 -19.70 14.18 -7.23
CA SER A 17 -19.17 14.42 -8.58
C SER A 17 -17.68 14.09 -8.69
N GLU A 18 -16.90 14.29 -7.62
CA GLU A 18 -15.49 13.89 -7.56
C GLU A 18 -15.29 12.39 -7.33
N LEU A 19 -16.09 11.78 -6.45
CA LEU A 19 -16.08 10.32 -6.22
C LEU A 19 -16.42 9.52 -7.49
N LYS A 20 -17.17 10.11 -8.43
CA LYS A 20 -17.44 9.51 -9.74
C LYS A 20 -16.22 9.50 -10.68
N LYS A 21 -15.23 10.36 -10.42
CA LYS A 21 -13.96 10.39 -11.17
C LYS A 21 -12.96 9.35 -10.66
N CYS A 22 -13.16 8.84 -9.44
CA CYS A 22 -12.36 7.76 -8.91
C CYS A 22 -12.66 6.46 -9.67
N SER A 23 -11.61 5.76 -10.09
CA SER A 23 -11.70 4.44 -10.68
C SER A 23 -12.01 3.40 -9.59
N TRP A 24 -13.28 3.23 -9.25
CA TRP A 24 -13.66 2.30 -8.20
C TRP A 24 -13.49 0.84 -8.63
N PRO A 25 -12.86 -0.01 -7.80
CA PRO A 25 -12.56 -1.39 -8.16
C PRO A 25 -13.82 -2.27 -8.26
N TRP A 26 -14.97 -1.80 -7.78
CA TRP A 26 -16.26 -2.49 -7.90
C TRP A 26 -17.11 -2.01 -9.08
N GLU A 27 -16.75 -0.92 -9.77
CA GLU A 27 -17.46 -0.48 -10.98
C GLU A 27 -17.28 -1.58 -12.04
N SER A 28 -18.33 -2.36 -12.26
CA SER A 28 -18.29 -3.58 -13.05
C SER A 28 -18.36 -3.21 -14.52
N ASP A 29 -17.21 -2.96 -15.11
CA ASP A 29 -17.07 -2.82 -16.55
C ASP A 29 -17.59 -4.13 -17.21
N PRO A 30 -18.75 -4.13 -17.90
CA PRO A 30 -19.42 -5.36 -18.31
C PRO A 30 -18.60 -6.19 -19.31
N LYS A 31 -17.56 -5.57 -19.90
CA LYS A 31 -16.60 -6.19 -20.82
C LYS A 31 -15.43 -6.89 -20.11
N VAL A 32 -15.15 -6.57 -18.85
CA VAL A 32 -13.96 -7.05 -18.12
C VAL A 32 -14.40 -7.96 -16.99
N LYS A 33 -14.59 -9.25 -17.30
CA LYS A 33 -14.95 -10.28 -16.31
C LYS A 33 -13.70 -10.86 -15.62
N GLY A 34 -13.79 -11.05 -14.30
CA GLY A 34 -12.86 -11.88 -13.52
C GLY A 34 -11.48 -11.25 -13.21
N PHE A 35 -10.46 -12.11 -13.08
CA PHE A 35 -9.11 -11.80 -12.61
C PHE A 35 -8.37 -10.69 -13.39
N LYS A 36 -8.74 -10.42 -14.65
CA LYS A 36 -8.18 -9.31 -15.44
C LYS A 36 -8.50 -7.92 -14.85
N LYS A 37 -9.60 -7.78 -14.10
CA LYS A 37 -10.00 -6.52 -13.45
C LYS A 37 -9.04 -6.10 -12.34
N TYR A 38 -8.49 -7.08 -11.61
CA TYR A 38 -7.57 -6.83 -10.49
C TYR A 38 -6.11 -6.81 -10.92
N ARG A 39 -5.80 -6.86 -12.22
CA ARG A 39 -4.42 -6.92 -12.72
C ARG A 39 -3.58 -5.72 -12.27
N GLU A 40 -4.19 -4.54 -12.20
CA GLU A 40 -3.51 -3.33 -11.71
C GLU A 40 -3.31 -3.37 -10.19
N LEU A 41 -4.31 -3.86 -9.44
CA LEU A 41 -4.20 -4.02 -7.99
C LEU A 41 -3.18 -5.10 -7.60
N TRP A 42 -3.14 -6.20 -8.33
CA TRP A 42 -2.15 -7.27 -8.15
C TRP A 42 -0.76 -6.78 -8.56
N GLY A 43 -0.63 -6.00 -9.63
CA GLY A 43 0.65 -5.42 -10.04
C GLY A 43 1.27 -4.53 -8.97
N SER A 44 0.47 -3.65 -8.35
CA SER A 44 0.97 -2.78 -7.28
C SER A 44 1.22 -3.54 -5.97
N THR A 45 0.32 -4.43 -5.55
CA THR A 45 0.47 -5.18 -4.30
C THR A 45 1.64 -6.17 -4.36
N LEU A 46 1.83 -6.84 -5.50
CA LEU A 46 2.90 -7.81 -5.69
C LEU A 46 4.27 -7.12 -5.68
N MET A 47 4.39 -5.93 -6.27
CA MET A 47 5.62 -5.14 -6.19
C MET A 47 5.96 -4.75 -4.75
N VAL A 48 4.96 -4.31 -3.98
CA VAL A 48 5.17 -3.97 -2.56
C VAL A 48 5.57 -5.20 -1.75
N LEU A 49 4.94 -6.35 -1.99
CA LEU A 49 5.30 -7.62 -1.33
C LEU A 49 6.75 -8.02 -1.60
N VAL A 50 7.17 -7.98 -2.87
CA VAL A 50 8.54 -8.33 -3.26
C VAL A 50 9.54 -7.35 -2.62
N ALA A 51 9.24 -6.05 -2.63
CA ALA A 51 10.09 -5.04 -2.00
C ALA A 51 10.24 -5.28 -0.48
N MET A 52 9.14 -5.56 0.23
CA MET A 52 9.17 -5.87 1.66
C MET A 52 10.01 -7.12 1.96
N LEU A 53 9.89 -8.15 1.11
CA LEU A 53 10.61 -9.41 1.30
C LEU A 53 12.12 -9.25 1.03
N LEU A 54 12.49 -8.54 -0.04
CA LEU A 54 13.89 -8.22 -0.34
C LEU A 54 14.52 -7.33 0.74
N LEU A 55 13.79 -6.31 1.21
CA LEU A 55 14.27 -5.44 2.28
C LEU A 55 14.45 -6.23 3.58
N GLY A 56 13.47 -7.07 3.95
CA GLY A 56 13.58 -7.92 5.14
C GLY A 56 14.76 -8.88 5.08
N ALA A 57 14.99 -9.50 3.92
CA ALA A 57 16.15 -10.38 3.71
C ALA A 57 17.49 -9.62 3.82
N TYR A 58 17.56 -8.42 3.25
CA TYR A 58 18.74 -7.56 3.35
C TYR A 58 19.04 -7.20 4.81
N VAL A 59 18.05 -6.69 5.55
CA VAL A 59 18.22 -6.30 6.96
C VAL A 59 18.68 -7.50 7.79
N ALA A 60 18.01 -8.66 7.65
CA ALA A 60 18.36 -9.87 8.39
C ALA A 60 19.79 -10.37 8.09
N PHE A 61 20.26 -10.24 6.84
CA PHE A 61 21.63 -10.61 6.47
C PHE A 61 22.65 -9.73 7.20
N PHE A 62 22.45 -8.42 7.21
CA PHE A 62 23.36 -7.49 7.88
C PHE A 62 23.33 -7.66 9.41
N ASP A 63 22.15 -7.89 9.99
CA ASP A 63 22.03 -8.20 11.42
C ASP A 63 22.81 -9.47 11.79
N PHE A 64 22.74 -10.51 10.96
CA PHE A 64 23.52 -11.73 11.16
C PHE A 64 25.02 -11.47 11.09
N VAL A 65 25.50 -10.75 10.07
CA VAL A 65 26.92 -10.40 9.94
C VAL A 65 27.40 -9.59 11.14
N MET A 66 26.62 -8.60 11.57
CA MET A 66 26.97 -7.75 12.70
C MET A 66 27.02 -8.53 14.01
N ALA A 67 26.08 -9.46 14.23
CA ALA A 67 26.10 -10.35 15.38
C ALA A 67 27.38 -11.20 15.43
N GLN A 68 27.84 -11.72 14.30
CA GLN A 68 29.10 -12.47 14.23
C GLN A 68 30.31 -11.59 14.55
N VAL A 69 30.36 -10.37 14.01
CA VAL A 69 31.45 -9.42 14.29
C VAL A 69 31.49 -9.04 15.77
N ILE A 70 30.34 -8.76 16.38
CA ILE A 70 30.26 -8.42 17.81
C ILE A 70 30.70 -9.61 18.67
N ASN A 71 30.22 -10.82 18.37
CA ASN A 71 30.65 -12.02 19.09
C ASN A 71 32.16 -12.25 18.96
N ALA A 72 32.74 -12.06 17.77
CA ALA A 72 34.18 -12.16 17.57
C ALA A 72 34.96 -11.09 18.36
N ALA A 73 34.47 -9.85 18.39
CA ALA A 73 35.08 -8.77 19.15
C ALA A 73 35.04 -9.01 20.66
N ILE A 74 33.93 -9.53 21.18
CA ILE A 74 33.80 -9.92 22.60
C ILE A 74 34.80 -11.03 22.93
N ASN A 75 34.87 -12.06 22.10
CA ASN A 75 35.82 -13.17 22.30
C ASN A 75 37.29 -12.76 22.18
N PHE A 76 37.59 -11.67 21.47
CA PHE A 76 38.95 -11.12 21.37
C PHE A 76 39.33 -10.25 22.58
N LEU A 77 38.34 -9.64 23.25
CA LEU A 77 38.56 -8.76 24.40
C LEU A 77 38.61 -9.53 25.74
N SER A 78 37.97 -10.70 25.80
CA SER A 78 38.02 -11.62 26.95
C SER A 78 39.26 -12.50 26.94
#